data_AF-A0A943TPY5-F1
#
_entry.id   AF-A0A943TPY5-F1
#
_cell.length_a   1.000
_cell.length_b   1.000
_cell.length_c   1.000
_cell.angle_alpha   90.00
_cell.angle_beta   90.00
_cell.angle_gamma   90.00
#
_symmetry.space_group_name_H-M   'P 1'
#
loop_
_entity.id
_entity.type
_entity.pdbx_description
1 polymer ?
#
loop_
_entity_poly.entity_id
_entity_poly.type
_entity_poly.pdbx_seq_one_letter_code
_entity_poly.pdbx_strand_id
1 'polypeptide(L)'
;MGRRIACGMFAAFFGIAAFGGITTTVTGSANTQTVIFTVIFSAITVLLIWGASRPINYASRYQKKQPKQTPIQQHQSSEAMRAQRIAEINSMTELPVISAPVSVVLKKGEICHYQTPANILIVKNQVVGHTGGYRGASIRVAKGLTLHTGGSRGQTIRQDVQYKYPGILTITSQRIIMTGDKGFDYSIDKLTSFTKYVDGVGIQFGNKNYTLTIGEPHWPDKILSLIQAGAAVESKLPPIKPENISEIHTNCANADPEIETPDGAELSYLDAEALKFWNKKHTDFVVPQYYSQTAFGRNVGPALKRLINGGYLETGTLKDRIELKTIPELKAILAEKELKTSGNKAELVYRIESNFDTETVEELFPVNIYKITEKGKDALDPYSIISDNEKHALGLSYYRLLSAKKKNPGEENNVILAKMLSDDIQNCYRLGNLDRYMPLIEKSGRFMREIGEAELSFECYSLTFFVATVNHKPVDFISIGHNLEQSGKLCGYNFNQMISAFKDAIKKSDPFALGTDKNIETSVKKLIDSLK
;
A
#
# COMPACT_ATOMS: atom_id res chain seq x y z
N MET A 1 19.63 11.04 -34.26
CA MET A 1 20.02 11.93 -35.37
C MET A 1 20.32 13.36 -34.91
N GLY A 2 19.45 13.98 -34.09
CA GLY A 2 19.62 15.37 -33.64
C GLY A 2 20.93 15.72 -32.93
N ARG A 3 21.44 14.87 -32.01
CA ARG A 3 22.67 15.15 -31.27
C ARG A 3 23.94 15.17 -32.14
N ARG A 4 24.02 14.32 -33.17
CA ARG A 4 25.16 14.31 -34.12
C ARG A 4 25.12 15.52 -35.06
N ILE A 5 23.92 15.91 -35.51
CA ILE A 5 23.73 17.11 -36.35
C ILE A 5 24.05 18.37 -35.55
N ALA A 6 23.58 18.48 -34.30
CA ALA A 6 23.89 19.60 -33.42
C ALA A 6 25.40 19.67 -33.11
N CYS A 7 26.04 18.57 -32.68
CA CYS A 7 27.48 18.56 -32.43
C CYS A 7 28.31 18.85 -33.70
N GLY A 8 27.86 18.40 -34.88
CA GLY A 8 28.50 18.71 -36.16
C GLY A 8 28.41 20.19 -36.54
N MET A 9 27.24 20.82 -36.36
CA MET A 9 27.06 22.26 -36.61
C MET A 9 27.90 23.11 -35.64
N PHE A 10 27.93 22.77 -34.36
CA PHE A 10 28.75 23.49 -33.37
C PHE A 10 30.25 23.27 -33.62
N ALA A 11 30.69 22.07 -34.01
CA ALA A 11 32.08 21.81 -34.37
C ALA A 11 32.51 22.61 -35.61
N ALA A 12 31.65 22.74 -36.62
CA ALA A 12 31.92 23.58 -37.78
C ALA A 12 32.02 25.07 -37.41
N PHE A 13 31.11 25.56 -36.56
CA PHE A 13 31.10 26.94 -36.09
C PHE A 13 32.37 27.32 -35.33
N PHE A 14 32.78 26.49 -34.36
CA PHE A 14 34.00 26.72 -33.59
C PHE A 14 35.27 26.45 -34.41
N GLY A 15 35.21 25.60 -35.44
CA GLY A 15 36.32 25.36 -36.35
C GLY A 15 36.62 26.56 -37.26
N ILE A 16 35.58 27.23 -37.77
CA ILE A 16 35.72 28.47 -38.55
C ILE A 16 36.30 29.59 -37.68
N ALA A 17 35.84 29.71 -36.43
CA ALA A 17 36.39 30.68 -35.47
C ALA A 17 37.86 30.40 -35.13
N ALA A 18 38.25 29.14 -34.94
CA ALA A 18 39.64 28.75 -34.71
C ALA A 18 40.53 29.02 -35.94
N PHE A 19 40.03 28.76 -37.16
CA PHE A 19 40.78 29.03 -38.39
C PHE A 19 41.04 30.54 -38.59
N GLY A 20 40.06 31.39 -38.31
CA GLY A 20 40.24 32.86 -38.33
C GLY A 20 41.22 33.37 -37.28
N GLY A 21 41.30 32.71 -36.12
CA GLY A 21 42.33 32.99 -35.10
C GLY A 21 43.75 32.57 -35.52
N ILE A 22 43.86 31.46 -36.26
CA ILE A 22 45.14 30.95 -36.78
C ILE A 22 45.65 31.85 -37.92
N THR A 23 44.79 32.31 -38.82
CA THR A 23 45.22 33.19 -39.92
C THR A 23 45.76 34.52 -39.39
N THR A 24 45.09 35.12 -38.39
CA THR A 24 45.52 36.39 -37.77
C THR A 24 46.80 36.26 -36.96
N THR A 25 47.06 35.11 -36.34
CA THR A 25 48.33 34.82 -35.65
C THR A 25 49.50 34.60 -36.62
N VAL A 26 49.26 33.91 -37.74
CA VAL A 26 50.29 33.67 -38.78
C VAL A 26 50.62 34.94 -39.57
N THR A 27 49.65 35.85 -39.79
CA THR A 27 49.90 37.16 -40.44
C THR A 27 50.51 38.22 -39.49
N GLY A 28 50.83 37.85 -38.24
CA GLY A 28 51.52 38.72 -37.29
C GLY A 28 50.69 39.85 -36.68
N SER A 29 49.36 39.80 -36.78
CA SER A 29 48.44 40.86 -36.33
C SER A 29 47.64 40.50 -35.06
N ALA A 30 47.93 39.36 -34.43
CA ALA A 30 47.19 38.87 -33.27
C ALA A 30 47.70 39.43 -31.93
N ASN A 31 46.76 39.83 -31.06
CA ASN A 31 47.00 40.16 -29.66
C ASN A 31 46.86 38.91 -28.78
N THR A 32 47.40 38.94 -27.56
CA THR A 32 47.35 37.88 -26.54
C THR A 32 45.94 37.31 -26.32
N GLN A 33 44.90 38.15 -26.36
CA GLN A 33 43.51 37.68 -26.26
C GLN A 33 43.09 36.81 -27.44
N THR A 34 43.50 37.18 -28.66
CA THR A 34 43.20 36.43 -29.89
C THR A 34 43.84 35.05 -29.85
N VAL A 35 45.07 34.94 -29.31
CA VAL A 35 45.76 33.66 -29.10
C VAL A 35 45.00 32.79 -28.09
N ILE A 36 44.58 33.35 -26.95
CA ILE A 36 43.83 32.63 -25.92
C ILE A 36 42.50 32.08 -26.45
N PHE A 37 41.73 32.89 -27.17
CA PHE A 37 40.46 32.43 -27.77
C PHE A 37 40.67 31.32 -28.80
N THR A 38 41.75 31.40 -29.60
CA THR A 38 42.07 30.38 -30.59
C THR A 38 42.39 29.03 -29.93
N VAL A 39 43.10 29.03 -28.80
CA VAL A 39 43.39 27.82 -28.01
C VAL A 39 42.12 27.24 -27.38
N ILE A 40 41.24 28.09 -26.85
CA ILE A 40 39.98 27.65 -26.24
C ILE A 40 39.04 27.05 -27.30
N PHE A 41 38.87 27.70 -28.45
CA PHE A 41 37.99 27.20 -29.51
C PHE A 41 38.52 25.94 -30.19
N SER A 42 39.85 25.81 -30.31
CA SER A 42 40.47 24.56 -30.78
C SER A 42 40.29 23.40 -29.80
N ALA A 43 40.36 23.65 -28.48
CA ALA A 43 40.06 22.63 -27.47
C ALA A 43 38.58 22.20 -27.48
N ILE A 44 37.65 23.15 -27.64
CA ILE A 44 36.20 22.87 -27.71
C ILE A 44 35.85 22.09 -28.98
N THR A 45 36.46 22.42 -30.12
CA THR A 45 36.24 21.66 -31.37
C THR A 45 36.71 20.22 -31.23
N VAL A 46 37.90 19.99 -30.64
CA VAL A 46 38.40 18.63 -30.39
C VAL A 46 37.48 17.85 -29.44
N LEU A 47 36.96 18.48 -28.38
CA LEU A 47 35.99 17.85 -27.47
C LEU A 47 34.66 17.49 -28.14
N LEU A 48 34.15 18.35 -29.02
CA LEU A 48 32.92 18.10 -29.78
C LEU A 48 33.11 17.00 -30.82
N ILE A 49 34.25 16.99 -31.52
CA ILE A 49 34.61 15.93 -32.46
C ILE A 49 34.79 14.60 -31.72
N TRP A 50 35.44 14.59 -30.55
CA TRP A 50 35.60 13.40 -29.71
C TRP A 50 34.27 12.88 -29.15
N GLY A 51 33.38 13.78 -28.72
CA GLY A 51 32.02 13.44 -28.30
C GLY A 51 31.13 12.89 -29.43
N ALA A 52 31.41 13.27 -30.68
CA ALA A 52 30.70 12.78 -31.88
C ALA A 52 31.27 11.46 -32.42
N SER A 53 32.57 11.22 -32.23
CA SER A 53 33.30 10.03 -32.72
C SER A 53 33.32 8.85 -31.73
N ARG A 54 32.94 9.06 -30.46
CA ARG A 54 32.63 7.93 -29.58
C ARG A 54 31.47 7.10 -30.17
N PRO A 55 31.65 5.79 -30.38
CA PRO A 55 30.56 4.92 -30.78
C PRO A 55 29.52 4.98 -29.66
N ILE A 56 28.34 5.50 -29.98
CA ILE A 56 27.17 5.27 -29.14
C ILE A 56 26.97 3.76 -29.22
N ASN A 57 27.14 3.06 -28.10
CA ASN A 57 26.60 1.72 -27.94
C ASN A 57 25.07 1.84 -28.02
N TYR A 58 24.59 1.98 -29.26
CA TYR A 58 23.24 1.63 -29.64
C TYR A 58 23.20 0.12 -29.60
N ALA A 59 23.01 -0.44 -28.41
CA ALA A 59 22.18 -1.62 -28.31
C ALA A 59 20.76 -1.17 -28.73
N SER A 60 20.54 -1.13 -30.04
CA SER A 60 19.22 -1.04 -30.63
C SER A 60 18.43 -2.28 -30.21
N ARG A 61 17.37 -2.13 -29.40
CA ARG A 61 16.22 -3.03 -29.44
C ARG A 61 14.90 -2.28 -29.22
N TYR A 62 14.27 -1.97 -30.35
CA TYR A 62 12.82 -1.96 -30.62
C TYR A 62 11.89 -0.95 -29.91
N GLN A 63 11.30 -0.06 -30.70
CA GLN A 63 9.87 0.25 -30.57
C GLN A 63 9.07 -1.06 -30.72
N LYS A 64 8.49 -1.53 -29.63
CA LYS A 64 7.28 -2.37 -29.62
C LYS A 64 6.22 -1.60 -28.85
N LYS A 65 5.01 -1.52 -29.42
CA LYS A 65 3.76 -1.23 -28.69
C LYS A 65 3.81 -1.86 -27.29
N GLN A 66 3.39 -1.12 -26.27
CA GLN A 66 3.35 -1.58 -24.88
C GLN A 66 2.84 -3.03 -24.78
N PRO A 67 3.66 -3.99 -24.33
CA PRO A 67 3.16 -5.18 -23.70
C PRO A 67 3.09 -4.92 -22.18
N LYS A 68 1.97 -5.34 -21.58
CA LYS A 68 1.85 -5.61 -20.15
C LYS A 68 3.16 -6.21 -19.60
N GLN A 69 3.59 -5.75 -18.43
CA GLN A 69 4.77 -6.25 -17.71
C GLN A 69 4.89 -7.77 -17.88
N THR A 70 5.93 -8.23 -18.58
CA THR A 70 6.19 -9.65 -18.76
C THR A 70 6.94 -10.16 -17.51
N PRO A 71 6.61 -11.34 -16.96
CA PRO A 71 7.04 -11.84 -15.65
C PRO A 71 8.56 -11.89 -15.33
N ILE A 72 9.46 -11.73 -16.30
CA ILE A 72 10.84 -12.26 -16.22
C ILE A 72 11.82 -11.40 -15.37
N GLN A 73 11.66 -10.07 -15.25
CA GLN A 73 12.58 -9.21 -14.48
C GLN A 73 12.25 -9.09 -12.98
N GLN A 74 10.98 -9.25 -12.60
CA GLN A 74 10.60 -9.57 -11.21
C GLN A 74 10.99 -11.01 -10.86
N HIS A 75 11.01 -11.90 -11.85
CA HIS A 75 11.53 -13.25 -11.70
C HIS A 75 13.03 -13.26 -11.40
N GLN A 76 13.92 -12.50 -12.05
CA GLN A 76 15.38 -12.62 -11.78
C GLN A 76 15.81 -12.18 -10.35
N SER A 77 15.24 -11.13 -9.78
CA SER A 77 15.52 -10.70 -8.39
C SER A 77 14.78 -11.55 -7.34
N SER A 78 13.59 -12.07 -7.68
CA SER A 78 12.92 -13.09 -6.85
C SER A 78 13.54 -14.48 -6.98
N GLU A 79 14.17 -14.82 -8.11
CA GLU A 79 14.86 -16.09 -8.39
C GLU A 79 16.19 -16.15 -7.67
N ALA A 80 16.93 -15.04 -7.56
CA ALA A 80 18.14 -14.98 -6.72
C ALA A 80 17.81 -15.15 -5.23
N MET A 81 16.78 -14.45 -4.71
CA MET A 81 16.31 -14.65 -3.33
C MET A 81 15.68 -16.03 -3.12
N ARG A 82 14.94 -16.57 -4.10
CA ARG A 82 14.41 -17.95 -4.08
C ARG A 82 15.55 -18.95 -4.09
N ALA A 83 16.59 -18.77 -4.92
CA ALA A 83 17.75 -19.66 -4.98
C ALA A 83 18.54 -19.66 -3.66
N GLN A 84 18.69 -18.49 -3.02
CA GLN A 84 19.30 -18.38 -1.70
C GLN A 84 18.47 -19.08 -0.61
N ARG A 85 17.15 -18.87 -0.59
CA ARG A 85 16.24 -19.59 0.34
C ARG A 85 16.14 -21.09 0.04
N ILE A 86 16.21 -21.51 -1.23
CA ILE A 86 16.26 -22.93 -1.62
C ILE A 86 17.58 -23.56 -1.18
N ALA A 87 18.71 -22.83 -1.26
CA ALA A 87 20.00 -23.30 -0.76
C ALA A 87 19.97 -23.50 0.78
N GLU A 88 19.37 -22.56 1.51
CA GLU A 88 19.16 -22.64 2.96
C GLU A 88 18.26 -23.84 3.34
N ILE A 89 17.13 -24.01 2.65
CA ILE A 89 16.23 -25.17 2.86
C ILE A 89 16.95 -26.48 2.53
N ASN A 90 17.76 -26.51 1.48
CA ASN A 90 18.52 -27.71 1.10
C ASN A 90 19.59 -28.08 2.14
N SER A 91 20.19 -27.11 2.83
CA SER A 91 21.13 -27.34 3.93
C SER A 91 20.52 -27.88 5.22
N MET A 92 19.18 -27.88 5.35
CA MET A 92 18.50 -28.41 6.52
C MET A 92 18.63 -29.95 6.60
N THR A 93 19.04 -30.44 7.76
CA THR A 93 19.24 -31.87 8.06
C THR A 93 18.29 -32.41 9.13
N GLU A 94 17.59 -31.55 9.88
CA GLU A 94 16.69 -31.93 10.98
C GLU A 94 15.23 -31.59 10.66
N LEU A 95 14.29 -32.30 11.28
CA LEU A 95 12.85 -32.03 11.12
C LEU A 95 12.38 -30.97 12.11
N PRO A 96 11.81 -29.84 11.63
CA PRO A 96 11.26 -28.82 12.51
C PRO A 96 10.03 -29.36 13.25
N VAL A 97 9.79 -28.87 14.47
CA VAL A 97 8.66 -29.26 15.30
C VAL A 97 7.75 -28.07 15.55
N ILE A 98 6.49 -28.18 15.14
CA ILE A 98 5.44 -27.20 15.45
C ILE A 98 4.64 -27.72 16.65
N SER A 99 4.93 -27.17 17.82
CA SER A 99 4.35 -27.60 19.11
C SER A 99 2.85 -27.32 19.26
N ALA A 100 2.27 -26.45 18.43
CA ALA A 100 0.85 -26.09 18.46
C ALA A 100 0.29 -25.87 17.04
N PRO A 101 -0.02 -26.93 16.28
CA PRO A 101 -0.62 -26.77 14.95
C PRO A 101 -2.05 -26.23 15.04
N VAL A 102 -2.40 -25.32 14.14
CA VAL A 102 -3.72 -24.69 14.07
C VAL A 102 -4.69 -25.57 13.28
N SER A 103 -5.96 -25.65 13.71
CA SER A 103 -7.05 -26.33 12.97
C SER A 103 -6.89 -27.84 12.71
N VAL A 104 -5.94 -28.52 13.38
CA VAL A 104 -5.71 -29.97 13.25
C VAL A 104 -5.59 -30.59 14.64
N VAL A 105 -6.31 -31.70 14.86
CA VAL A 105 -6.17 -32.51 16.07
C VAL A 105 -5.14 -33.61 15.82
N LEU A 106 -4.00 -33.55 16.50
CA LEU A 106 -2.92 -34.55 16.40
C LEU A 106 -3.29 -35.84 17.16
N LYS A 107 -2.94 -37.00 16.59
CA LYS A 107 -3.04 -38.31 17.23
C LYS A 107 -1.93 -38.47 18.28
N LYS A 108 -2.08 -39.46 19.15
CA LYS A 108 -1.08 -39.77 20.20
C LYS A 108 0.29 -40.06 19.55
N GLY A 109 1.30 -39.26 19.90
CA GLY A 109 2.65 -39.38 19.35
C GLY A 109 2.83 -38.84 17.92
N GLU A 110 1.82 -38.18 17.34
CA GLU A 110 1.91 -37.52 16.05
C GLU A 110 2.54 -36.13 16.22
N ILE A 111 3.66 -35.88 15.54
CA ILE A 111 4.38 -34.60 15.55
C ILE A 111 4.05 -33.82 14.27
N CYS A 112 3.72 -32.53 14.39
CA CYS A 112 3.55 -31.64 13.26
C CYS A 112 4.89 -31.06 12.82
N HIS A 113 5.23 -31.19 11.53
CA HIS A 113 6.50 -30.70 10.99
C HIS A 113 6.33 -29.45 10.13
N TYR A 114 5.17 -29.26 9.51
CA TYR A 114 4.96 -28.12 8.62
C TYR A 114 3.51 -27.69 8.55
N GLN A 115 3.26 -26.38 8.52
CA GLN A 115 1.92 -25.81 8.36
C GLN A 115 1.97 -24.51 7.54
N THR A 116 1.11 -24.38 6.53
CA THR A 116 1.04 -23.18 5.69
C THR A 116 -0.37 -22.92 5.13
N PRO A 117 -0.79 -21.65 4.94
CA PRO A 117 -2.00 -21.32 4.20
C PRO A 117 -1.90 -21.77 2.74
N ALA A 118 -2.96 -22.39 2.23
CA ALA A 118 -3.01 -22.97 0.90
C ALA A 118 -4.41 -22.80 0.28
N ASN A 119 -4.51 -22.74 -1.04
CA ASN A 119 -5.81 -22.83 -1.73
C ASN A 119 -5.88 -24.06 -2.62
N ILE A 120 -6.97 -24.82 -2.54
CA ILE A 120 -7.25 -25.89 -3.50
C ILE A 120 -7.81 -25.26 -4.78
N LEU A 121 -7.21 -25.58 -5.92
CA LEU A 121 -7.64 -25.15 -7.24
C LEU A 121 -8.54 -26.22 -7.87
N ILE A 122 -9.78 -25.87 -8.22
CA ILE A 122 -10.71 -26.75 -8.95
C ILE A 122 -11.17 -26.02 -10.22
N VAL A 123 -11.00 -26.65 -11.37
CA VAL A 123 -11.50 -26.11 -12.66
C VAL A 123 -12.89 -26.71 -12.93
N LYS A 124 -13.90 -25.86 -13.19
CA LYS A 124 -15.26 -26.29 -13.57
C LYS A 124 -15.70 -25.62 -14.87
N ASN A 125 -16.31 -26.37 -15.77
CA ASN A 125 -16.93 -25.85 -17.00
C ASN A 125 -18.29 -25.19 -16.69
N GLN A 126 -18.47 -23.90 -16.96
CA GLN A 126 -19.75 -23.17 -16.76
C GLN A 126 -20.10 -22.23 -17.92
N VAL A 127 -21.39 -21.96 -18.11
CA VAL A 127 -21.92 -20.97 -19.07
C VAL A 127 -21.62 -19.55 -18.58
N VAL A 128 -20.92 -18.72 -19.37
CA VAL A 128 -20.47 -17.37 -18.98
C VAL A 128 -21.04 -16.23 -19.84
N GLY A 129 -21.92 -16.48 -20.80
CA GLY A 129 -22.63 -15.38 -21.47
C GLY A 129 -23.56 -15.78 -22.62
N HIS A 130 -24.37 -14.81 -23.06
CA HIS A 130 -25.16 -14.83 -24.30
C HIS A 130 -24.73 -13.68 -25.21
N THR A 131 -24.49 -13.96 -26.49
CA THR A 131 -24.13 -12.91 -27.47
C THR A 131 -25.38 -12.41 -28.20
N GLY A 132 -25.70 -11.12 -28.06
CA GLY A 132 -26.74 -10.43 -28.83
C GLY A 132 -26.44 -8.94 -28.94
N GLY A 133 -26.05 -8.46 -30.12
CA GLY A 133 -25.75 -7.05 -30.38
C GLY A 133 -27.01 -6.26 -30.74
N TYR A 134 -27.24 -5.12 -30.06
CA TYR A 134 -28.31 -4.18 -30.41
C TYR A 134 -27.72 -3.01 -31.20
N ARG A 135 -28.05 -2.92 -32.49
CA ARG A 135 -27.96 -1.70 -33.31
C ARG A 135 -29.40 -1.36 -33.71
N GLY A 136 -30.01 -0.41 -33.00
CA GLY A 136 -31.34 0.13 -33.33
C GLY A 136 -31.56 1.43 -32.58
N ALA A 137 -32.02 2.47 -33.29
CA ALA A 137 -32.27 3.78 -32.71
C ALA A 137 -33.62 3.80 -31.97
N SER A 138 -33.62 4.32 -30.74
CA SER A 138 -34.84 4.55 -29.96
C SER A 138 -35.44 5.91 -30.29
N ILE A 139 -36.69 5.93 -30.76
CA ILE A 139 -37.47 7.17 -30.90
C ILE A 139 -38.53 7.20 -29.79
N ARG A 140 -38.49 8.24 -28.96
CA ARG A 140 -39.48 8.50 -27.91
C ARG A 140 -40.73 9.11 -28.52
N VAL A 141 -41.90 8.55 -28.23
CA VAL A 141 -43.18 9.10 -28.71
C VAL A 141 -44.00 9.72 -27.56
N ALA A 142 -43.81 9.28 -26.29
CA ALA A 142 -44.26 9.99 -25.08
C ALA A 142 -43.59 9.44 -23.80
N LYS A 143 -43.76 10.13 -22.65
CA LYS A 143 -43.29 9.64 -21.33
C LYS A 143 -44.03 8.35 -20.97
N GLY A 144 -43.30 7.25 -20.94
CA GLY A 144 -43.78 5.95 -20.46
C GLY A 144 -44.04 4.88 -21.53
N LEU A 145 -43.90 5.19 -22.83
CA LEU A 145 -44.10 4.22 -23.90
C LEU A 145 -42.95 4.25 -24.93
N THR A 146 -42.29 3.11 -25.13
CA THR A 146 -41.24 2.94 -26.16
C THR A 146 -41.55 1.71 -27.01
N LEU A 147 -41.81 1.91 -28.31
CA LEU A 147 -41.98 0.82 -29.27
C LEU A 147 -40.62 0.33 -29.76
N HIS A 148 -40.38 -0.98 -29.65
CA HIS A 148 -39.17 -1.65 -30.13
C HIS A 148 -39.53 -2.44 -31.39
N THR A 149 -38.81 -2.22 -32.48
CA THR A 149 -38.85 -3.09 -33.67
C THR A 149 -37.51 -3.76 -33.85
N GLY A 150 -37.46 -5.09 -33.69
CA GLY A 150 -36.31 -5.91 -34.05
C GLY A 150 -35.95 -6.99 -33.02
N GLY A 151 -36.22 -8.26 -33.34
CA GLY A 151 -35.74 -9.42 -32.60
C GLY A 151 -34.45 -9.99 -33.20
N SER A 152 -33.57 -10.52 -32.36
CA SER A 152 -32.57 -11.53 -32.74
C SER A 152 -32.10 -12.34 -31.53
N ARG A 153 -31.79 -13.62 -31.79
CA ARG A 153 -31.71 -14.77 -30.87
C ARG A 153 -30.26 -14.99 -30.40
N GLY A 154 -30.01 -14.99 -29.09
CA GLY A 154 -28.67 -15.18 -28.51
C GLY A 154 -28.27 -16.65 -28.31
N GLN A 155 -27.02 -16.99 -28.64
CA GLN A 155 -26.38 -18.29 -28.35
C GLN A 155 -25.51 -18.20 -27.08
N THR A 156 -25.46 -19.31 -26.33
CA THR A 156 -24.84 -19.45 -25.01
C THR A 156 -23.38 -19.90 -25.09
N ILE A 157 -22.44 -19.19 -24.45
CA ILE A 157 -21.00 -19.50 -24.43
C ILE A 157 -20.60 -20.17 -23.10
N ARG A 158 -19.89 -21.31 -23.14
CA ARG A 158 -19.36 -22.07 -21.98
C ARG A 158 -17.84 -21.90 -21.86
N GLN A 159 -17.31 -21.72 -20.64
CA GLN A 159 -15.90 -21.54 -20.35
C GLN A 159 -15.49 -22.24 -19.04
N ASP A 160 -14.23 -22.68 -18.97
CA ASP A 160 -13.59 -23.23 -17.76
C ASP A 160 -13.30 -22.11 -16.74
N VAL A 161 -13.93 -22.20 -15.57
CA VAL A 161 -13.75 -21.25 -14.46
C VAL A 161 -12.95 -21.93 -13.34
N GLN A 162 -11.87 -21.30 -12.91
CA GLN A 162 -11.04 -21.77 -11.80
C GLN A 162 -11.59 -21.26 -10.46
N TYR A 163 -11.92 -22.18 -9.57
CA TYR A 163 -12.32 -21.90 -8.20
C TYR A 163 -11.15 -22.15 -7.25
N LYS A 164 -10.91 -21.20 -6.35
CA LYS A 164 -9.91 -21.32 -5.28
C LYS A 164 -10.63 -21.49 -3.94
N TYR A 165 -10.34 -22.58 -3.24
CA TYR A 165 -10.90 -22.87 -1.93
C TYR A 165 -9.81 -22.72 -0.87
N PRO A 166 -9.86 -21.69 -0.01
CA PRO A 166 -8.83 -21.43 0.99
C PRO A 166 -8.84 -22.47 2.10
N GLY A 167 -7.66 -22.74 2.66
CA GLY A 167 -7.42 -23.75 3.67
C GLY A 167 -6.02 -23.70 4.28
N ILE A 168 -5.70 -24.67 5.14
CA ILE A 168 -4.37 -24.83 5.74
C ILE A 168 -3.82 -26.23 5.40
N LEU A 169 -2.66 -26.27 4.74
CA LEU A 169 -1.90 -27.50 4.52
C LEU A 169 -1.04 -27.78 5.76
N THR A 170 -1.17 -28.98 6.31
CA THR A 170 -0.41 -29.47 7.46
C THR A 170 0.25 -30.80 7.11
N ILE A 171 1.54 -30.93 7.35
CA ILE A 171 2.31 -32.17 7.18
C ILE A 171 2.81 -32.59 8.56
N THR A 172 2.41 -33.79 8.97
CA THR A 172 2.82 -34.39 10.24
C THR A 172 3.77 -35.56 9.98
N SER A 173 4.21 -36.24 11.03
CA SER A 173 4.96 -37.51 10.94
C SER A 173 4.12 -38.67 10.40
N GLN A 174 2.78 -38.54 10.32
CA GLN A 174 1.88 -39.65 9.96
C GLN A 174 0.98 -39.37 8.74
N ARG A 175 0.61 -38.11 8.50
CA ARG A 175 -0.38 -37.74 7.48
C ARG A 175 -0.17 -36.34 6.92
N ILE A 176 -0.77 -36.13 5.75
CA ILE A 176 -0.88 -34.86 5.04
C ILE A 176 -2.35 -34.44 5.11
N ILE A 177 -2.60 -33.25 5.67
CA ILE A 177 -3.94 -32.76 5.95
C ILE A 177 -4.10 -31.40 5.29
N MET A 178 -5.19 -31.22 4.56
CA MET A 178 -5.66 -29.93 4.08
C MET A 178 -6.99 -29.62 4.76
N THR A 179 -7.04 -28.57 5.58
CA THR A 179 -8.27 -28.13 6.25
C THR A 179 -8.94 -27.02 5.44
N GLY A 180 -10.26 -27.07 5.25
CA GLY A 180 -11.01 -26.11 4.43
C GLY A 180 -12.20 -26.77 3.71
N ASP A 181 -13.00 -25.99 2.98
CA ASP A 181 -14.27 -26.45 2.34
C ASP A 181 -14.07 -27.64 1.35
N LYS A 182 -12.89 -27.76 0.75
CA LYS A 182 -12.51 -28.88 -0.13
C LYS A 182 -11.35 -29.73 0.39
N GLY A 183 -11.13 -29.69 1.71
CA GLY A 183 -10.02 -30.34 2.40
C GLY A 183 -9.91 -31.86 2.20
N PHE A 184 -8.76 -32.40 2.62
CA PHE A 184 -8.47 -33.83 2.60
C PHE A 184 -7.60 -34.23 3.80
N ASP A 185 -7.64 -35.51 4.16
CA ASP A 185 -6.77 -36.12 5.18
C ASP A 185 -6.32 -37.49 4.66
N TYR A 186 -5.02 -37.65 4.39
CA TYR A 186 -4.42 -38.90 3.96
C TYR A 186 -3.13 -39.19 4.73
N SER A 187 -2.92 -40.46 5.09
CA SER A 187 -1.63 -40.92 5.60
C SER A 187 -0.51 -40.67 4.58
N ILE A 188 0.68 -40.33 5.06
CA ILE A 188 1.86 -40.04 4.23
C ILE A 188 2.20 -41.23 3.33
N ASP A 189 2.03 -42.46 3.81
CA ASP A 189 2.31 -43.68 3.06
C ASP A 189 1.43 -43.85 1.81
N LYS A 190 0.30 -43.12 1.74
CA LYS A 190 -0.60 -43.14 0.58
C LYS A 190 -0.22 -42.13 -0.50
N LEU A 191 0.79 -41.28 -0.23
CA LEU A 191 1.27 -40.31 -1.20
C LEU A 191 1.87 -41.04 -2.40
N THR A 192 1.23 -40.89 -3.56
CA THR A 192 1.63 -41.58 -4.79
C THR A 192 2.53 -40.70 -5.66
N SER A 193 2.22 -39.41 -5.73
CA SER A 193 3.04 -38.44 -6.48
C SER A 193 2.97 -37.07 -5.81
N PHE A 194 4.10 -36.37 -5.86
CA PHE A 194 4.24 -34.99 -5.43
C PHE A 194 4.91 -34.19 -6.55
N THR A 195 4.20 -33.19 -7.08
CA THR A 195 4.64 -32.38 -8.22
C THR A 195 4.78 -30.94 -7.78
N LYS A 196 5.96 -30.34 -7.95
CA LYS A 196 6.17 -28.92 -7.65
C LYS A 196 5.78 -28.05 -8.84
N TYR A 197 5.06 -26.97 -8.56
CA TYR A 197 4.76 -25.90 -9.50
C TYR A 197 5.35 -24.57 -9.01
N VAL A 198 5.35 -23.55 -9.87
CA VAL A 198 5.95 -22.23 -9.56
C VAL A 198 5.24 -21.53 -8.39
N ASP A 199 3.92 -21.70 -8.28
CA ASP A 199 3.04 -21.05 -7.31
C ASP A 199 2.22 -22.05 -6.48
N GLY A 200 2.65 -23.32 -6.45
CA GLY A 200 1.84 -24.39 -5.90
C GLY A 200 2.47 -25.78 -5.91
N VAL A 201 1.71 -26.76 -5.43
CA VAL A 201 2.08 -28.17 -5.39
C VAL A 201 0.92 -29.04 -5.83
N GLY A 202 1.21 -30.08 -6.60
CA GLY A 202 0.30 -31.15 -6.96
C GLY A 202 0.53 -32.34 -6.05
N ILE A 203 -0.53 -32.79 -5.38
CA ILE A 203 -0.47 -33.93 -4.46
C ILE A 203 -1.43 -34.98 -4.98
N GLN A 204 -0.93 -36.20 -5.20
CA GLN A 204 -1.72 -37.32 -5.68
C GLN A 204 -1.76 -38.45 -4.65
N PHE A 205 -2.97 -38.92 -4.37
CA PHE A 205 -3.24 -40.08 -3.54
C PHE A 205 -4.05 -41.10 -4.37
N GLY A 206 -3.36 -42.06 -4.99
CA GLY A 206 -3.97 -43.02 -5.92
C GLY A 206 -4.63 -42.31 -7.11
N ASN A 207 -5.95 -42.43 -7.23
CA ASN A 207 -6.75 -41.82 -8.31
C ASN A 207 -7.29 -40.42 -7.99
N LYS A 208 -6.87 -39.82 -6.86
CA LYS A 208 -7.29 -38.47 -6.45
C LYS A 208 -6.14 -37.48 -6.55
N ASN A 209 -6.41 -36.35 -7.17
CA ASN A 209 -5.41 -35.36 -7.55
C ASN A 209 -5.81 -34.02 -6.95
N TYR A 210 -4.93 -33.39 -6.17
CA TYR A 210 -5.17 -32.09 -5.56
C TYR A 210 -4.11 -31.11 -6.03
N THR A 211 -4.54 -30.00 -6.63
CA THR A 211 -3.64 -28.89 -6.99
C THR A 211 -3.81 -27.79 -5.96
N LEU A 212 -2.73 -27.45 -5.28
CA LEU A 212 -2.69 -26.47 -4.20
C LEU A 212 -1.86 -25.27 -4.62
N THR A 213 -2.36 -24.05 -4.43
CA THR A 213 -1.53 -22.83 -4.54
C THR A 213 -0.99 -22.48 -3.17
N ILE A 214 0.33 -22.35 -3.02
CA ILE A 214 1.01 -22.06 -1.74
C ILE A 214 2.15 -21.05 -1.95
N GLY A 215 2.43 -20.25 -0.92
CA GLY A 215 3.43 -19.18 -0.99
C GLY A 215 4.86 -19.69 -1.17
N GLU A 216 5.20 -20.83 -0.55
CA GLU A 216 6.55 -21.42 -0.59
C GLU A 216 6.51 -22.92 -0.95
N PRO A 217 6.45 -23.28 -2.25
CA PRO A 217 6.26 -24.66 -2.70
C PRO A 217 7.45 -25.61 -2.46
N HIS A 218 8.59 -25.08 -2.02
CA HIS A 218 9.83 -25.84 -1.80
C HIS A 218 9.86 -26.55 -0.43
N TRP A 219 9.21 -25.98 0.59
CA TRP A 219 9.19 -26.53 1.95
C TRP A 219 8.51 -27.90 2.06
N PRO A 220 7.30 -28.12 1.50
CA PRO A 220 6.64 -29.41 1.63
C PRO A 220 7.49 -30.58 1.11
N ASP A 221 8.19 -30.40 -0.01
CA ASP A 221 9.02 -31.45 -0.59
C ASP A 221 10.26 -31.78 0.27
N LYS A 222 10.92 -30.75 0.82
CA LYS A 222 12.05 -30.96 1.72
C LYS A 222 11.60 -31.67 3.01
N ILE A 223 10.47 -31.28 3.57
CA ILE A 223 9.92 -31.92 4.77
C ILE A 223 9.53 -33.38 4.48
N LEU A 224 8.87 -33.65 3.35
CA LEU A 224 8.52 -35.01 2.95
C LEU A 224 9.75 -35.89 2.70
N SER A 225 10.81 -35.35 2.08
CA SER A 225 12.06 -36.09 1.89
C SER A 225 12.81 -36.36 3.20
N LEU A 226 12.82 -35.42 4.16
CA LEU A 226 13.40 -35.63 5.49
C LEU A 226 12.61 -36.67 6.31
N ILE A 227 11.28 -36.69 6.20
CA ILE A 227 10.43 -37.72 6.81
C ILE A 227 10.74 -39.10 6.20
N GLN A 228 10.84 -39.19 4.87
CA GLN A 228 11.18 -40.45 4.18
C GLN A 228 12.61 -40.93 4.49
N ALA A 229 13.55 -40.02 4.73
CA ALA A 229 14.93 -40.32 5.09
C ALA A 229 15.13 -40.64 6.59
N GLY A 230 14.11 -40.50 7.43
CA GLY A 230 14.20 -40.77 8.87
C GLY A 230 15.08 -39.79 9.65
N ALA A 231 15.11 -38.51 9.23
CA ALA A 231 15.94 -37.48 9.85
C ALA A 231 15.61 -37.23 11.34
N ALA A 232 16.62 -36.83 12.13
CA ALA A 232 16.45 -36.55 13.55
C ALA A 232 15.50 -35.37 13.81
N VAL A 233 14.70 -35.48 14.87
CA VAL A 233 13.79 -34.43 15.33
C VAL A 233 14.58 -33.49 16.25
N GLU A 234 14.52 -32.18 15.96
CA GLU A 234 15.24 -31.15 16.73
C GLU A 234 14.82 -31.24 18.22
N SER A 235 15.78 -31.53 19.11
CA SER A 235 15.52 -31.78 20.54
C SER A 235 16.28 -30.81 21.44
N LYS A 236 15.55 -29.88 22.08
CA LYS A 236 15.66 -29.45 23.50
C LYS A 236 15.04 -28.06 23.73
N LEU A 237 14.05 -28.02 24.63
CA LEU A 237 13.85 -26.89 25.56
C LEU A 237 13.89 -27.47 26.98
N PRO A 238 14.67 -26.92 27.93
CA PRO A 238 14.77 -27.46 29.29
C PRO A 238 13.53 -27.15 30.14
N PRO A 239 13.20 -27.97 31.16
CA PRO A 239 12.06 -27.74 32.04
C PRO A 239 12.32 -26.60 33.04
N ILE A 240 11.29 -25.80 33.28
CA ILE A 240 11.29 -24.61 34.14
C ILE A 240 11.33 -25.02 35.62
N LYS A 241 12.20 -24.39 36.43
CA LYS A 241 12.27 -24.56 37.89
C LYS A 241 11.49 -23.44 38.63
N PRO A 242 10.93 -23.70 39.82
CA PRO A 242 10.09 -22.74 40.58
C PRO A 242 10.81 -21.46 41.03
N GLU A 243 12.13 -21.53 41.11
CA GLU A 243 13.05 -20.42 41.45
C GLU A 243 13.24 -19.40 40.31
N ASN A 244 12.64 -19.64 39.14
CA ASN A 244 12.51 -18.66 38.05
C ASN A 244 11.18 -17.89 38.07
N ILE A 245 10.36 -18.03 39.11
CA ILE A 245 9.12 -17.27 39.26
C ILE A 245 9.45 -15.99 40.06
N SER A 246 9.89 -14.97 39.34
CA SER A 246 9.86 -13.58 39.78
C SER A 246 9.47 -12.70 38.59
N GLU A 247 8.27 -12.11 38.73
CA GLU A 247 7.60 -11.14 37.86
C GLU A 247 7.12 -11.61 36.48
N ILE A 248 5.86 -11.30 36.21
CA ILE A 248 5.10 -11.69 35.01
C ILE A 248 5.73 -10.98 33.80
N HIS A 249 6.53 -11.71 33.02
CA HIS A 249 6.88 -11.29 31.67
C HIS A 249 5.80 -11.76 30.68
N THR A 250 5.10 -10.78 30.10
CA THR A 250 4.07 -10.94 29.07
C THR A 250 4.70 -11.29 27.73
N ASN A 251 4.97 -12.58 27.48
CA ASN A 251 5.40 -13.03 26.16
C ASN A 251 4.19 -13.14 25.22
N CYS A 252 4.16 -12.25 24.23
CA CYS A 252 3.23 -12.22 23.11
C CYS A 252 3.55 -13.37 22.14
N ALA A 253 2.53 -14.12 21.71
CA ALA A 253 2.70 -15.25 20.79
C ALA A 253 2.47 -14.83 19.33
N ASN A 254 3.54 -14.96 18.52
CA ASN A 254 3.62 -15.14 17.06
C ASN A 254 3.64 -13.94 16.10
N ALA A 255 4.85 -13.72 15.54
CA ALA A 255 5.23 -13.56 14.13
C ALA A 255 4.35 -12.69 13.21
N ASP A 256 4.42 -11.38 13.42
CA ASP A 256 4.79 -10.43 12.37
C ASP A 256 6.21 -9.94 12.72
N PRO A 257 7.05 -9.43 11.80
CA PRO A 257 8.42 -9.03 12.14
C PRO A 257 8.36 -8.12 13.36
N GLU A 258 9.08 -8.50 14.42
CA GLU A 258 9.02 -7.89 15.76
C GLU A 258 8.90 -6.38 15.63
N ILE A 259 7.67 -5.89 15.78
CA ILE A 259 7.38 -4.48 15.77
C ILE A 259 7.95 -3.96 17.07
N GLU A 260 9.13 -3.36 16.99
CA GLU A 260 9.76 -2.73 18.14
C GLU A 260 8.77 -1.73 18.76
N THR A 261 8.42 -2.01 20.01
CA THR A 261 7.60 -1.10 20.81
C THR A 261 8.41 0.19 20.98
N PRO A 262 7.86 1.38 20.68
CA PRO A 262 8.59 2.63 20.85
C PRO A 262 9.17 2.75 22.26
N ASP A 263 10.37 3.32 22.37
CA ASP A 263 11.05 3.46 23.66
C ASP A 263 10.17 4.28 24.62
N GLY A 264 9.85 3.71 25.78
CA GLY A 264 8.97 4.34 26.78
C GLY A 264 7.47 4.12 26.57
N ALA A 265 7.03 3.39 25.53
CA ALA A 265 5.62 3.06 25.36
C ALA A 265 5.16 2.00 26.37
N GLU A 266 4.04 2.27 27.06
CA GLU A 266 3.43 1.34 28.03
C GLU A 266 2.78 0.12 27.38
N LEU A 267 2.31 0.27 26.13
CA LEU A 267 1.65 -0.79 25.39
C LEU A 267 2.47 -1.17 24.17
N SER A 268 2.50 -2.46 23.87
CA SER A 268 2.95 -2.94 22.56
C SER A 268 2.02 -2.43 21.46
N TYR A 269 2.50 -2.41 20.22
CA TYR A 269 1.69 -1.97 19.09
C TYR A 269 0.38 -2.76 18.95
N LEU A 270 0.45 -4.08 19.10
CA LEU A 270 -0.74 -4.94 18.99
C LEU A 270 -1.74 -4.68 20.11
N ASP A 271 -1.27 -4.30 21.31
CA ASP A 271 -2.14 -3.93 22.43
C ASP A 271 -2.72 -2.52 22.26
N ALA A 272 -1.96 -1.59 21.70
CA ALA A 272 -2.44 -0.26 21.32
C ALA A 272 -3.54 -0.34 20.23
N GLU A 273 -3.34 -1.18 19.21
CA GLU A 273 -4.36 -1.44 18.19
C GLU A 273 -5.58 -2.16 18.77
N ALA A 274 -5.38 -3.12 19.68
CA ALA A 274 -6.48 -3.78 20.37
C ALA A 274 -7.28 -2.77 21.22
N LEU A 275 -6.60 -1.83 21.89
CA LEU A 275 -7.23 -0.77 22.68
C LEU A 275 -8.12 0.13 21.80
N LYS A 276 -7.61 0.57 20.64
CA LYS A 276 -8.40 1.31 19.64
C LYS A 276 -9.59 0.50 19.14
N PHE A 277 -9.40 -0.79 18.88
CA PHE A 277 -10.44 -1.67 18.35
C PHE A 277 -11.59 -1.88 19.32
N TRP A 278 -11.30 -2.08 20.60
CA TRP A 278 -12.33 -2.31 21.62
C TRP A 278 -13.09 -1.05 21.99
N ASN A 279 -12.51 0.13 21.78
CA ASN A 279 -13.20 1.39 22.03
C ASN A 279 -14.57 1.46 21.34
N LYS A 280 -15.61 1.79 22.09
CA LYS A 280 -17.01 1.89 21.65
C LYS A 280 -17.62 0.56 21.15
N LYS A 281 -16.96 -0.58 21.33
CA LYS A 281 -17.56 -1.89 21.10
C LYS A 281 -18.48 -2.26 22.26
N HIS A 282 -19.55 -2.97 21.95
CA HIS A 282 -20.42 -3.54 22.95
C HIS A 282 -19.70 -4.65 23.74
N THR A 283 -20.07 -4.84 25.00
CA THR A 283 -19.47 -5.86 25.88
C THR A 283 -19.83 -7.29 25.48
N ASP A 284 -20.88 -7.47 24.68
CA ASP A 284 -21.27 -8.75 24.07
C ASP A 284 -20.63 -8.97 22.69
N PHE A 285 -19.80 -8.03 22.21
CA PHE A 285 -19.19 -8.12 20.89
C PHE A 285 -18.23 -9.31 20.83
N VAL A 286 -18.53 -10.25 19.93
CA VAL A 286 -17.68 -11.41 19.66
C VAL A 286 -16.75 -11.09 18.49
N VAL A 287 -15.44 -11.20 18.71
CA VAL A 287 -14.43 -11.02 17.66
C VAL A 287 -14.69 -12.03 16.53
N PRO A 288 -14.94 -11.59 15.29
CA PRO A 288 -15.21 -12.51 14.19
C PRO A 288 -14.04 -13.44 13.90
N GLN A 289 -14.33 -14.70 13.58
CA GLN A 289 -13.31 -15.74 13.40
C GLN A 289 -12.28 -15.41 12.30
N TYR A 290 -12.65 -14.65 11.28
CA TYR A 290 -11.72 -14.29 10.20
C TYR A 290 -10.53 -13.44 10.67
N TYR A 291 -10.63 -12.77 11.83
CA TYR A 291 -9.52 -12.05 12.43
C TYR A 291 -8.40 -13.00 12.91
N SER A 292 -8.72 -14.26 13.26
CA SER A 292 -7.74 -15.23 13.82
C SER A 292 -6.53 -15.53 12.91
N GLN A 293 -6.62 -15.20 11.61
CA GLN A 293 -5.54 -15.39 10.65
C GLN A 293 -4.43 -14.34 10.80
N THR A 294 -4.70 -13.19 11.43
CA THR A 294 -3.73 -12.09 11.58
C THR A 294 -3.16 -12.03 13.00
N ALA A 295 -1.94 -11.47 13.14
CA ALA A 295 -1.33 -11.24 14.46
C ALA A 295 -2.24 -10.38 15.35
N PHE A 296 -2.81 -9.31 14.77
CA PHE A 296 -3.81 -8.48 15.43
C PHE A 296 -5.00 -9.29 15.95
N GLY A 297 -5.62 -10.13 15.12
CA GLY A 297 -6.81 -10.86 15.55
C GLY A 297 -6.56 -11.99 16.53
N ARG A 298 -5.35 -12.58 16.50
CA ARG A 298 -4.89 -13.48 17.58
C ARG A 298 -4.68 -12.72 18.90
N ASN A 299 -4.28 -11.45 18.84
CA ASN A 299 -4.04 -10.63 20.03
C ASN A 299 -5.31 -9.97 20.60
N VAL A 300 -6.21 -9.49 19.75
CA VAL A 300 -7.29 -8.55 20.13
C VAL A 300 -8.21 -9.12 21.22
N GLY A 301 -8.61 -10.39 21.12
CA GLY A 301 -9.41 -11.05 22.15
C GLY A 301 -8.68 -11.16 23.49
N PRO A 302 -7.50 -11.83 23.54
CA PRO A 302 -6.69 -11.91 24.75
C PRO A 302 -6.28 -10.56 25.37
N ALA A 303 -6.06 -9.54 24.54
CA ALA A 303 -5.69 -8.20 24.99
C ALA A 303 -6.78 -7.52 25.81
N LEU A 304 -8.06 -7.81 25.55
CA LEU A 304 -9.18 -7.17 26.25
C LEU A 304 -9.05 -7.24 27.77
N LYS A 305 -8.79 -8.44 28.31
CA LYS A 305 -8.65 -8.64 29.76
C LYS A 305 -7.43 -7.91 30.32
N ARG A 306 -6.32 -7.87 29.56
CA ARG A 306 -5.11 -7.15 29.97
C ARG A 306 -5.33 -5.64 29.98
N LEU A 307 -6.00 -5.10 28.97
CA LEU A 307 -6.29 -3.67 28.84
C LEU A 307 -7.22 -3.18 29.95
N ILE A 308 -8.22 -3.98 30.32
CA ILE A 308 -9.10 -3.69 31.46
C ILE A 308 -8.33 -3.73 32.78
N ASN A 309 -7.63 -4.83 33.05
CA ASN A 309 -6.86 -4.98 34.29
C ASN A 309 -5.74 -3.93 34.42
N GLY A 310 -5.16 -3.51 33.31
CA GLY A 310 -4.13 -2.47 33.25
C GLY A 310 -4.68 -1.05 33.37
N GLY A 311 -6.01 -0.87 33.42
CA GLY A 311 -6.66 0.44 33.55
C GLY A 311 -6.63 1.29 32.28
N TYR A 312 -6.36 0.69 31.11
CA TYR A 312 -6.36 1.38 29.81
C TYR A 312 -7.76 1.43 29.18
N LEU A 313 -8.63 0.47 29.55
CA LEU A 313 -9.99 0.33 29.04
C LEU A 313 -10.94 0.10 30.21
N GLU A 314 -12.12 0.70 30.17
CA GLU A 314 -13.18 0.54 31.16
C GLU A 314 -14.54 0.31 30.49
N THR A 315 -15.55 -0.01 31.28
CA THR A 315 -16.94 -0.01 30.81
C THR A 315 -17.51 1.41 30.82
N GLY A 316 -18.22 1.78 29.78
CA GLY A 316 -18.84 3.09 29.64
C GLY A 316 -19.96 3.34 30.64
N THR A 317 -20.32 4.62 30.76
CA THR A 317 -21.47 5.09 31.55
C THR A 317 -22.79 4.92 30.78
N LEU A 318 -23.92 5.11 31.47
CA LEU A 318 -25.24 5.18 30.83
C LEU A 318 -25.29 6.23 29.71
N LYS A 319 -24.68 7.39 29.96
CA LYS A 319 -24.51 8.46 28.97
C LYS A 319 -23.76 7.99 27.73
N ASP A 320 -22.63 7.31 27.92
CA ASP A 320 -21.81 6.82 26.80
C ASP A 320 -22.60 5.82 25.92
N ARG A 321 -23.46 4.98 26.53
CA ARG A 321 -24.35 4.07 25.80
C ARG A 321 -25.39 4.82 24.96
N ILE A 322 -26.05 5.83 25.56
CA ILE A 322 -27.05 6.65 24.86
C ILE A 322 -26.39 7.40 23.69
N GLU A 323 -25.21 7.97 23.91
CA GLU A 323 -24.45 8.70 22.88
C GLU A 323 -24.01 7.81 21.71
N LEU A 324 -23.92 6.48 21.87
CA LEU A 324 -23.58 5.58 20.77
C LEU A 324 -24.74 5.39 19.78
N LYS A 325 -25.99 5.60 20.21
CA LYS A 325 -27.16 5.43 19.36
C LYS A 325 -27.24 6.43 18.22
N THR A 326 -27.86 6.01 17.13
CA THR A 326 -28.11 6.85 15.97
C THR A 326 -29.24 7.83 16.25
N ILE A 327 -29.25 8.96 15.54
CA ILE A 327 -30.31 9.98 15.67
C ILE A 327 -31.72 9.38 15.46
N PRO A 328 -31.96 8.50 14.46
CA PRO A 328 -33.27 7.86 14.29
C PRO A 328 -33.69 7.01 15.48
N GLU A 329 -32.78 6.21 16.05
CA GLU A 329 -33.08 5.38 17.24
C GLU A 329 -33.43 6.25 18.45
N LEU A 330 -32.65 7.31 18.71
CA LEU A 330 -32.94 8.26 19.79
C LEU A 330 -34.32 8.93 19.62
N LYS A 331 -34.68 9.29 18.39
CA LYS A 331 -36.01 9.86 18.09
C LYS A 331 -37.13 8.85 18.29
N ALA A 332 -36.92 7.58 17.93
CA ALA A 332 -37.91 6.52 18.13
C ALA A 332 -38.20 6.30 19.62
N ILE A 333 -37.14 6.23 20.46
CA ILE A 333 -37.24 6.10 21.92
C ILE A 333 -38.00 7.29 22.53
N LEU A 334 -37.68 8.52 22.09
CA LEU A 334 -38.39 9.71 22.55
C LEU A 334 -39.86 9.73 22.10
N ALA A 335 -40.16 9.29 20.88
CA ALA A 335 -41.53 9.25 20.36
C ALA A 335 -42.41 8.25 21.12
N GLU A 336 -41.87 7.10 21.51
CA GLU A 336 -42.59 6.07 22.28
C GLU A 336 -43.02 6.57 23.66
N LYS A 337 -42.27 7.51 24.25
CA LYS A 337 -42.63 8.21 25.48
C LYS A 337 -43.34 9.54 25.25
N GLU A 338 -43.83 9.78 24.04
CA GLU A 338 -44.55 11.01 23.63
C GLU A 338 -43.75 12.31 23.84
N LEU A 339 -42.41 12.22 23.81
CA LEU A 339 -41.52 13.36 23.96
C LEU A 339 -41.14 13.99 22.62
N LYS A 340 -40.73 15.26 22.67
CA LYS A 340 -40.27 16.01 21.50
C LYS A 340 -39.09 15.29 20.82
N THR A 341 -39.16 15.09 19.50
CA THR A 341 -38.13 14.38 18.71
C THR A 341 -37.27 15.30 17.83
N SER A 342 -37.54 16.61 17.81
CA SER A 342 -36.70 17.58 17.12
C SER A 342 -35.44 17.92 17.95
N GLY A 343 -34.34 18.25 17.28
CA GLY A 343 -33.10 18.70 17.91
C GLY A 343 -31.86 18.06 17.31
N ASN A 344 -30.69 18.57 17.70
CA ASN A 344 -29.40 17.93 17.41
C ASN A 344 -29.17 16.73 18.35
N LYS A 345 -28.13 15.92 18.11
CA LYS A 345 -27.90 14.68 18.88
C LYS A 345 -27.75 14.94 20.39
N ALA A 346 -27.02 15.98 20.79
CA ALA A 346 -26.80 16.31 22.20
C ALA A 346 -28.12 16.66 22.91
N GLU A 347 -29.00 17.41 22.24
CA GLU A 347 -30.33 17.74 22.77
C GLU A 347 -31.22 16.50 22.95
N LEU A 348 -31.14 15.53 22.02
CA LEU A 348 -31.90 14.28 22.13
C LEU A 348 -31.39 13.42 23.29
N VAL A 349 -30.06 13.28 23.43
CA VAL A 349 -29.42 12.55 24.54
C VAL A 349 -29.81 13.17 25.88
N TYR A 350 -29.67 14.49 26.03
CA TYR A 350 -30.04 15.22 27.24
C TYR A 350 -31.52 15.01 27.61
N ARG A 351 -32.41 14.96 26.62
CA ARG A 351 -33.84 14.73 26.84
C ARG A 351 -34.12 13.34 27.37
N ILE A 352 -33.41 12.32 26.90
CA ILE A 352 -33.50 10.97 27.44
C ILE A 352 -32.98 10.95 28.88
N GLU A 353 -31.80 11.52 29.14
CA GLU A 353 -31.21 11.58 30.49
C GLU A 353 -32.08 12.32 31.52
N SER A 354 -32.78 13.38 31.09
CA SER A 354 -33.55 14.24 32.00
C SER A 354 -34.98 13.78 32.25
N ASN A 355 -35.55 12.95 31.37
CA ASN A 355 -36.98 12.58 31.43
C ASN A 355 -37.21 11.09 31.73
N PHE A 356 -36.18 10.25 31.70
CA PHE A 356 -36.28 8.83 31.94
C PHE A 356 -35.60 8.51 33.27
N ASP A 357 -36.23 7.66 34.08
CA ASP A 357 -35.60 7.13 35.29
C ASP A 357 -34.49 6.13 34.94
N THR A 358 -33.58 5.90 35.89
CA THR A 358 -32.40 5.05 35.66
C THR A 358 -32.76 3.62 35.27
N GLU A 359 -33.84 3.04 35.81
CA GLU A 359 -34.26 1.66 35.52
C GLU A 359 -34.75 1.55 34.07
N THR A 360 -35.62 2.47 33.63
CA THR A 360 -36.09 2.52 32.24
C THR A 360 -34.94 2.66 31.25
N VAL A 361 -33.94 3.49 31.55
CA VAL A 361 -32.79 3.69 30.65
C VAL A 361 -31.88 2.45 30.62
N GLU A 362 -31.67 1.77 31.76
CA GLU A 362 -30.95 0.49 31.81
C GLU A 362 -31.65 -0.59 30.98
N GLU A 363 -32.98 -0.66 31.01
CA GLU A 363 -33.77 -1.58 30.17
C GLU A 363 -33.65 -1.28 28.67
N LEU A 364 -33.62 0.00 28.30
CA LEU A 364 -33.47 0.43 26.90
C LEU A 364 -32.05 0.21 26.35
N PHE A 365 -31.05 0.19 27.24
CA PHE A 365 -29.63 0.04 26.88
C PHE A 365 -28.91 -1.03 27.71
N PRO A 366 -29.36 -2.31 27.66
CA PRO A 366 -28.91 -3.35 28.58
C PRO A 366 -27.47 -3.82 28.32
N VAL A 367 -26.96 -3.60 27.10
CA VAL A 367 -25.61 -3.98 26.70
C VAL A 367 -24.67 -2.79 26.90
N ASN A 368 -23.66 -2.97 27.75
CA ASN A 368 -22.66 -1.94 27.98
C ASN A 368 -21.66 -1.84 26.82
N ILE A 369 -20.81 -0.83 26.85
CA ILE A 369 -19.77 -0.58 25.86
C ILE A 369 -18.42 -0.44 26.55
N TYR A 370 -17.34 -0.66 25.81
CA TYR A 370 -16.00 -0.33 26.27
C TYR A 370 -15.63 1.11 25.93
N LYS A 371 -14.84 1.74 26.81
CA LYS A 371 -14.37 3.11 26.69
C LYS A 371 -12.88 3.18 27.07
N ILE A 372 -12.10 3.90 26.26
CA ILE A 372 -10.68 4.15 26.57
C ILE A 372 -10.60 5.17 27.72
N THR A 373 -9.80 4.86 28.74
CA THR A 373 -9.53 5.75 29.88
C THR A 373 -8.52 6.85 29.52
N GLU A 374 -8.30 7.85 30.37
CA GLU A 374 -7.23 8.83 30.13
C GLU A 374 -5.84 8.15 30.05
N LYS A 375 -5.55 7.21 30.97
CA LYS A 375 -4.35 6.37 30.90
C LYS A 375 -4.24 5.62 29.56
N GLY A 376 -5.37 5.11 29.07
CA GLY A 376 -5.46 4.47 27.76
C GLY A 376 -5.09 5.42 26.62
N LYS A 377 -5.54 6.68 26.66
CA LYS A 377 -5.18 7.68 25.65
C LYS A 377 -3.69 8.02 25.70
N ASP A 378 -3.15 8.22 26.89
CA ASP A 378 -1.72 8.51 27.08
C ASP A 378 -0.85 7.37 26.53
N ALA A 379 -1.26 6.12 26.75
CA ALA A 379 -0.58 4.94 26.22
C ALA A 379 -0.64 4.80 24.68
N LEU A 380 -1.54 5.53 24.01
CA LEU A 380 -1.61 5.58 22.54
C LEU A 380 -0.75 6.69 21.93
N ASP A 381 -0.27 7.65 22.72
CA ASP A 381 0.52 8.79 22.23
C ASP A 381 1.79 8.38 21.46
N PRO A 382 2.57 7.36 21.89
CA PRO A 382 3.73 6.88 21.12
C PRO A 382 3.39 6.40 19.71
N TYR A 383 2.13 6.06 19.46
CA TYR A 383 1.60 5.58 18.18
C TYR A 383 0.80 6.66 17.42
N SER A 384 0.75 7.89 17.92
CA SER A 384 -0.04 9.00 17.36
C SER A 384 0.24 9.25 15.88
N ILE A 385 1.50 9.13 15.45
CA ILE A 385 1.92 9.34 14.05
C ILE A 385 1.23 8.40 13.05
N ILE A 386 0.85 7.20 13.50
CA ILE A 386 0.13 6.23 12.66
C ILE A 386 -1.30 6.67 12.46
N SER A 387 -1.95 7.11 13.53
CA SER A 387 -3.31 7.67 13.50
C SER A 387 -3.37 8.90 12.60
N ASP A 388 -2.35 9.79 12.64
CA ASP A 388 -2.28 10.94 11.76
C ASP A 388 -2.07 10.54 10.29
N ASN A 389 -1.19 9.57 10.02
CA ASN A 389 -1.00 9.01 8.67
C ASN A 389 -2.31 8.43 8.08
N GLU A 390 -3.11 7.75 8.91
CA GLU A 390 -4.43 7.21 8.52
C GLU A 390 -5.45 8.31 8.28
N LYS A 391 -5.53 9.28 9.21
CA LYS A 391 -6.41 10.45 9.13
C LYS A 391 -6.20 11.23 7.83
N HIS A 392 -4.93 11.41 7.42
CA HIS A 392 -4.56 12.11 6.19
C HIS A 392 -4.55 11.21 4.94
N ALA A 393 -4.85 9.92 5.09
CA ALA A 393 -4.83 8.91 4.03
C ALA A 393 -3.50 8.90 3.24
N LEU A 394 -2.38 8.99 3.96
CA LEU A 394 -1.05 9.08 3.35
C LEU A 394 -0.55 7.72 2.87
N GLY A 395 -0.93 6.65 3.56
CA GLY A 395 -0.56 5.27 3.19
C GLY A 395 0.93 4.99 3.33
N LEU A 396 1.62 5.69 4.23
CA LEU A 396 3.00 5.38 4.58
C LEU A 396 3.02 4.13 5.45
N SER A 397 4.05 3.30 5.27
CA SER A 397 4.18 2.06 6.02
C SER A 397 4.48 2.33 7.49
N TYR A 398 3.80 1.61 8.37
CA TYR A 398 3.98 1.63 9.81
C TYR A 398 5.46 1.63 10.27
N TYR A 399 6.29 0.71 9.77
CA TYR A 399 7.70 0.62 10.17
C TYR A 399 8.50 1.89 9.89
N ARG A 400 8.20 2.56 8.76
CA ARG A 400 8.83 3.84 8.42
C ARG A 400 8.36 4.96 9.34
N LEU A 401 7.09 4.95 9.74
CA LEU A 401 6.52 5.95 10.64
C LEU A 401 7.16 5.88 12.02
N LEU A 402 7.22 4.68 12.61
CA LEU A 402 7.87 4.51 13.92
C LEU A 402 9.37 4.82 13.86
N SER A 403 10.07 4.36 12.83
CA SER A 403 11.49 4.68 12.64
C SER A 403 11.72 6.19 12.50
N ALA A 404 10.84 6.89 11.78
CA ALA A 404 10.92 8.34 11.62
C ALA A 404 10.61 9.07 12.94
N LYS A 405 9.62 8.63 13.71
CA LYS A 405 9.31 9.20 15.02
C LYS A 405 10.45 9.00 16.02
N LYS A 406 11.07 7.81 16.05
CA LYS A 406 12.26 7.52 16.87
C LYS A 406 13.46 8.40 16.52
N LYS A 407 13.66 8.71 15.22
CA LYS A 407 14.75 9.59 14.76
C LYS A 407 14.52 11.07 15.06
N ASN A 408 13.28 11.49 15.27
CA ASN A 408 12.90 12.89 15.47
C ASN A 408 12.07 13.03 16.78
N PRO A 409 12.67 12.73 17.95
CA PRO A 409 11.95 12.80 19.21
C PRO A 409 11.49 14.24 19.49
N GLY A 410 10.24 14.41 19.91
CA GLY A 410 9.65 15.72 20.21
C GLY A 410 9.19 16.55 18.99
N GLU A 411 9.43 16.08 17.76
CA GLU A 411 8.92 16.75 16.58
C GLU A 411 7.45 16.38 16.32
N GLU A 412 6.68 17.38 15.91
CA GLU A 412 5.26 17.25 15.55
C GLU A 412 5.06 16.24 14.42
N ASN A 413 4.02 15.40 14.53
CA ASN A 413 3.77 14.32 13.57
C ASN A 413 3.65 14.83 12.14
N ASN A 414 2.95 15.95 11.94
CA ASN A 414 2.75 16.54 10.62
C ASN A 414 4.08 16.96 9.96
N VAL A 415 5.04 17.44 10.76
CA VAL A 415 6.38 17.81 10.26
C VAL A 415 7.15 16.55 9.83
N ILE A 416 7.09 15.49 10.63
CA ILE A 416 7.72 14.21 10.28
C ILE A 416 7.11 13.62 9.01
N LEU A 417 5.78 13.61 8.91
CA LEU A 417 5.05 13.14 7.73
C LEU A 417 5.41 13.95 6.47
N ALA A 418 5.51 15.28 6.59
CA ALA A 418 5.94 16.16 5.50
C ALA A 418 7.36 15.82 5.02
N LYS A 419 8.31 15.61 5.94
CA LYS A 419 9.68 15.17 5.62
C LYS A 419 9.68 13.83 4.88
N MET A 420 8.91 12.86 5.37
CA MET A 420 8.82 11.54 4.73
C MET A 420 8.26 11.59 3.30
N LEU A 421 7.25 12.43 3.05
CA LEU A 421 6.70 12.65 1.71
C LEU A 421 7.74 13.32 0.80
N SER A 422 8.45 14.33 1.31
CA SER A 422 9.54 14.99 0.59
C SER A 422 10.63 13.99 0.19
N ASP A 423 11.08 13.13 1.11
CA ASP A 423 12.07 12.09 0.82
C ASP A 423 11.60 11.12 -0.28
N ASP A 424 10.32 10.73 -0.26
CA ASP A 424 9.75 9.88 -1.30
C ASP A 424 9.68 10.60 -2.66
N ILE A 425 9.41 11.92 -2.67
CA ILE A 425 9.43 12.76 -3.88
C ILE A 425 10.85 12.87 -4.43
N GLN A 426 11.84 13.15 -3.58
CA GLN A 426 13.26 13.23 -3.98
C GLN A 426 13.77 11.90 -4.54
N ASN A 427 13.34 10.77 -3.96
CA ASN A 427 13.62 9.46 -4.52
C ASN A 427 13.00 9.25 -5.91
N CYS A 428 11.83 9.82 -6.18
CA CYS A 428 11.26 9.78 -7.54
C CYS A 428 12.11 10.55 -8.53
N TYR A 429 12.62 11.73 -8.17
CA TYR A 429 13.55 12.49 -9.02
C TYR A 429 14.83 11.70 -9.30
N ARG A 430 15.47 11.16 -8.26
CA ARG A 430 16.70 10.37 -8.38
C ARG A 430 16.54 9.16 -9.29
N LEU A 431 15.37 8.51 -9.25
CA LEU A 431 15.08 7.32 -10.05
C LEU A 431 14.44 7.63 -11.41
N GLY A 432 14.12 8.89 -11.71
CA GLY A 432 13.37 9.25 -12.92
C GLY A 432 11.95 8.67 -12.96
N ASN A 433 11.34 8.37 -11.80
CA ASN A 433 10.08 7.65 -11.72
C ASN A 433 8.86 8.59 -11.74
N LEU A 434 8.48 9.03 -12.93
CA LEU A 434 7.33 9.90 -13.16
C LEU A 434 5.98 9.28 -12.73
N ASP A 435 5.82 7.98 -12.90
CA ASP A 435 4.56 7.29 -12.59
C ASP A 435 4.30 7.24 -11.08
N ARG A 436 5.34 7.07 -10.26
CA ARG A 436 5.24 7.17 -8.80
C ARG A 436 5.14 8.62 -8.32
N TYR A 437 5.85 9.54 -8.98
CA TYR A 437 5.88 10.95 -8.63
C TYR A 437 4.48 11.58 -8.65
N MET A 438 3.73 11.39 -9.73
CA MET A 438 2.42 12.04 -9.95
C MET A 438 1.41 11.86 -8.79
N PRO A 439 1.02 10.64 -8.41
CA PRO A 439 0.08 10.44 -7.30
C PRO A 439 0.67 10.84 -5.94
N LEU A 440 2.00 10.86 -5.80
CA LEU A 440 2.67 11.24 -4.57
C LEU A 440 2.67 12.76 -4.36
N ILE A 441 3.01 13.54 -5.40
CA ILE A 441 3.03 15.01 -5.32
C ILE A 441 1.62 15.58 -5.15
N GLU A 442 0.61 14.98 -5.80
CA GLU A 442 -0.80 15.36 -5.64
C GLU A 442 -1.30 15.10 -4.20
N LYS A 443 -1.00 13.90 -3.67
CA LYS A 443 -1.28 13.54 -2.28
C LYS A 443 -0.58 14.48 -1.30
N SER A 444 0.66 14.86 -1.59
CA SER A 444 1.43 15.80 -0.77
C SER A 444 0.78 17.19 -0.78
N GLY A 445 0.35 17.69 -1.94
CA GLY A 445 -0.37 18.96 -2.03
C GLY A 445 -1.65 18.98 -1.19
N ARG A 446 -2.44 17.89 -1.23
CA ARG A 446 -3.61 17.74 -0.37
C ARG A 446 -3.24 17.81 1.11
N PHE A 447 -2.23 17.05 1.53
CA PHE A 447 -1.77 17.02 2.92
C PHE A 447 -1.27 18.39 3.40
N MET A 448 -0.44 19.08 2.60
CA MET A 448 0.04 20.43 2.94
C MET A 448 -1.12 21.40 3.16
N ARG A 449 -2.15 21.34 2.31
CA ARG A 449 -3.35 22.17 2.48
C ARG A 449 -4.09 21.87 3.78
N GLU A 450 -4.24 20.58 4.13
CA GLU A 450 -4.94 20.14 5.34
C GLU A 450 -4.25 20.62 6.63
N ILE A 451 -2.92 20.74 6.62
CA ILE A 451 -2.14 21.22 7.76
C ILE A 451 -1.91 22.74 7.77
N GLY A 452 -2.48 23.48 6.80
CA GLY A 452 -2.38 24.95 6.73
C GLY A 452 -1.20 25.48 5.92
N GLU A 453 -0.38 24.62 5.32
CA GLU A 453 0.77 24.98 4.50
C GLU A 453 0.34 25.30 3.06
N ALA A 454 -0.31 26.45 2.89
CA ALA A 454 -0.92 26.87 1.62
C ALA A 454 0.09 27.03 0.47
N GLU A 455 1.28 27.57 0.75
CA GLU A 455 2.33 27.79 -0.26
C GLU A 455 2.89 26.46 -0.77
N LEU A 456 3.21 25.53 0.13
CA LEU A 456 3.67 24.18 -0.25
C LEU A 456 2.59 23.38 -0.98
N SER A 457 1.33 23.54 -0.59
CA SER A 457 0.19 22.98 -1.34
C SER A 457 0.15 23.52 -2.77
N PHE A 458 0.26 24.84 -2.93
CA PHE A 458 0.28 25.50 -4.22
C PHE A 458 1.44 25.03 -5.09
N GLU A 459 2.65 24.92 -4.54
CA GLU A 459 3.82 24.38 -5.24
C GLU A 459 3.56 22.93 -5.70
N CYS A 460 3.05 22.05 -4.82
CA CYS A 460 2.76 20.65 -5.16
C CYS A 460 1.75 20.53 -6.32
N TYR A 461 0.64 21.26 -6.27
CA TYR A 461 -0.36 21.24 -7.35
C TYR A 461 0.18 21.87 -8.64
N SER A 462 1.03 22.89 -8.54
CA SER A 462 1.71 23.48 -9.70
C SER A 462 2.57 22.45 -10.42
N LEU A 463 3.37 21.69 -9.67
CA LEU A 463 4.21 20.64 -10.22
C LEU A 463 3.38 19.46 -10.75
N THR A 464 2.30 19.10 -10.07
CA THR A 464 1.35 18.06 -10.55
C THR A 464 0.78 18.45 -11.91
N PHE A 465 0.24 19.66 -12.02
CA PHE A 465 -0.38 20.16 -13.26
C PHE A 465 0.64 20.25 -14.40
N PHE A 466 1.82 20.78 -14.11
CA PHE A 466 2.91 20.91 -15.08
C PHE A 466 3.36 19.54 -15.63
N VAL A 467 3.71 18.60 -14.74
CA VAL A 467 4.21 17.28 -15.15
C VAL A 467 3.13 16.51 -15.91
N ALA A 468 1.86 16.60 -15.50
CA ALA A 468 0.75 16.01 -16.25
C ALA A 468 0.63 16.59 -17.67
N THR A 469 0.78 17.91 -17.81
CA THR A 469 0.68 18.61 -19.10
C THR A 469 1.78 18.16 -20.05
N VAL A 470 3.04 18.24 -19.60
CA VAL A 470 4.22 17.95 -20.43
C VAL A 470 4.30 16.48 -20.81
N ASN A 471 3.85 15.58 -19.95
CA ASN A 471 3.85 14.13 -20.21
C ASN A 471 2.56 13.61 -20.86
N HIS A 472 1.65 14.51 -21.28
CA HIS A 472 0.37 14.16 -21.91
C HIS A 472 -0.42 13.11 -21.12
N LYS A 473 -0.42 13.21 -19.78
CA LYS A 473 -1.11 12.24 -18.92
C LYS A 473 -2.64 12.43 -19.05
N PRO A 474 -3.43 11.36 -19.15
CA PRO A 474 -4.88 11.43 -19.21
C PRO A 474 -5.45 11.65 -17.79
N VAL A 475 -5.32 12.88 -17.29
CA VAL A 475 -5.80 13.30 -15.96
C VAL A 475 -6.93 14.31 -16.08
N ASP A 476 -7.67 14.48 -14.99
CA ASP A 476 -8.67 15.55 -14.86
C ASP A 476 -7.97 16.88 -14.56
N PHE A 477 -7.61 17.60 -15.62
CA PHE A 477 -6.97 18.91 -15.51
C PHE A 477 -7.85 19.97 -14.84
N ILE A 478 -9.18 19.84 -14.90
CA ILE A 478 -10.10 20.79 -14.27
C ILE A 478 -10.00 20.65 -12.75
N SER A 479 -10.04 19.41 -12.25
CA SER A 479 -9.89 19.14 -10.81
C SER A 479 -8.53 19.63 -10.26
N ILE A 480 -7.43 19.33 -10.95
CA ILE A 480 -6.09 19.77 -10.51
C ILE A 480 -5.98 21.30 -10.59
N GLY A 481 -6.52 21.91 -11.65
CA GLY A 481 -6.56 23.37 -11.83
C GLY A 481 -7.31 24.05 -10.68
N HIS A 482 -8.49 23.56 -10.29
CA HIS A 482 -9.23 24.10 -9.16
C HIS A 482 -8.51 23.92 -7.82
N ASN A 483 -7.84 22.78 -7.59
CA ASN A 483 -7.05 22.58 -6.37
C ASN A 483 -5.87 23.56 -6.28
N LEU A 484 -5.23 23.84 -7.41
CA LEU A 484 -4.19 24.86 -7.55
C LEU A 484 -4.76 26.25 -7.27
N GLU A 485 -5.88 26.61 -7.91
CA GLU A 485 -6.54 27.91 -7.71
C GLU A 485 -6.97 28.13 -6.25
N GLN A 486 -7.53 27.10 -5.62
CA GLN A 486 -7.92 27.14 -4.21
C GLN A 486 -6.69 27.36 -3.31
N SER A 487 -5.58 26.68 -3.57
CA SER A 487 -4.34 26.89 -2.81
C SER A 487 -3.77 28.29 -3.04
N GLY A 488 -3.84 28.81 -4.27
CA GLY A 488 -3.44 30.18 -4.58
C GLY A 488 -4.28 31.24 -3.86
N LYS A 489 -5.61 31.02 -3.76
CA LYS A 489 -6.51 31.87 -2.95
C LYS A 489 -6.13 31.87 -1.47
N LEU A 490 -5.77 30.71 -0.91
CA LEU A 490 -5.28 30.61 0.47
C LEU A 490 -3.94 31.35 0.68
N CYS A 491 -3.12 31.46 -0.36
CA CYS A 491 -1.91 32.29 -0.35
C CYS A 491 -2.19 33.80 -0.55
N GLY A 492 -3.45 34.20 -0.76
CA GLY A 492 -3.83 35.58 -1.05
C GLY A 492 -3.53 36.03 -2.48
N TYR A 493 -3.25 35.12 -3.41
CA TYR A 493 -2.93 35.46 -4.79
C TYR A 493 -4.18 35.85 -5.58
N ASN A 494 -4.09 36.96 -6.30
CA ASN A 494 -4.99 37.22 -7.43
C ASN A 494 -4.58 36.37 -8.65
N PHE A 495 -5.40 36.38 -9.71
CA PHE A 495 -5.17 35.55 -10.89
C PHE A 495 -3.79 35.74 -11.53
N ASN A 496 -3.32 36.99 -11.68
CA ASN A 496 -2.03 37.27 -12.30
C ASN A 496 -0.87 36.83 -11.40
N GLN A 497 -0.97 37.07 -10.09
CA GLN A 497 0.01 36.59 -9.11
C GLN A 497 0.07 35.07 -9.08
N MET A 498 -1.07 34.38 -9.16
CA MET A 498 -1.15 32.93 -9.22
C MET A 498 -0.42 32.39 -10.46
N ILE A 499 -0.64 32.98 -11.63
CA ILE A 499 0.07 32.58 -12.86
C ILE A 499 1.58 32.84 -12.76
N SER A 500 2.01 33.93 -12.10
CA SER A 500 3.43 34.18 -11.85
C SER A 500 4.03 33.12 -10.91
N ALA A 501 3.40 32.91 -9.77
CA ALA A 501 3.84 31.92 -8.77
C ALA A 501 3.88 30.50 -9.34
N PHE A 502 2.93 30.14 -10.21
CA PHE A 502 2.93 28.87 -10.93
C PHE A 502 4.20 28.68 -11.78
N LYS A 503 4.60 29.72 -12.54
CA LYS A 503 5.82 29.69 -13.35
C LYS A 503 7.07 29.59 -12.46
N ASP A 504 7.09 30.35 -11.38
CA ASP A 504 8.23 30.41 -10.47
C ASP A 504 8.44 29.06 -9.75
N ALA A 505 7.36 28.40 -9.30
CA ALA A 505 7.41 27.07 -8.71
C ALA A 505 8.02 26.02 -9.66
N ILE A 506 7.65 26.07 -10.95
CA ILE A 506 8.20 25.16 -11.98
C ILE A 506 9.68 25.46 -12.23
N LYS A 507 10.06 26.73 -12.37
CA LYS A 507 11.46 27.13 -12.62
C LYS A 507 12.37 26.76 -11.45
N LYS A 508 11.90 26.97 -10.22
CA LYS A 508 12.63 26.66 -8.99
C LYS A 508 12.84 25.16 -8.82
N SER A 509 11.81 24.36 -9.09
CA SER A 509 11.86 22.91 -8.84
C SER A 509 12.39 22.10 -10.03
N ASP A 510 12.27 22.64 -11.25
CA ASP A 510 12.62 22.03 -12.54
C ASP A 510 12.35 20.50 -12.58
N PRO A 511 11.08 20.08 -12.43
CA PRO A 511 10.77 18.68 -12.20
C PRO A 511 11.22 17.83 -13.38
N PHE A 512 12.16 16.91 -13.13
CA PHE A 512 12.77 16.03 -14.13
C PHE A 512 13.48 16.76 -15.29
N ALA A 513 14.01 17.97 -15.05
CA ALA A 513 14.63 18.80 -16.08
C ALA A 513 13.69 19.15 -17.25
N LEU A 514 12.38 19.26 -16.97
CA LEU A 514 11.36 19.54 -17.97
C LEU A 514 10.98 21.02 -18.04
N GLY A 515 11.46 21.87 -17.13
CA GLY A 515 11.11 23.28 -16.92
C GLY A 515 11.59 24.27 -17.99
N THR A 516 11.58 23.88 -19.27
CA THR A 516 11.90 24.80 -20.38
C THR A 516 10.82 25.86 -20.55
N ASP A 517 11.18 27.06 -21.04
CA ASP A 517 10.22 28.16 -21.26
C ASP A 517 9.03 27.73 -22.13
N LYS A 518 9.28 26.95 -23.18
CA LYS A 518 8.23 26.39 -24.04
C LYS A 518 7.24 25.50 -23.29
N ASN A 519 7.74 24.63 -22.40
CA ASN A 519 6.88 23.73 -21.62
C ASN A 519 6.09 24.52 -20.57
N ILE A 520 6.70 25.55 -19.97
CA ILE A 520 6.04 26.44 -19.03
C ILE A 520 4.90 27.19 -19.71
N GLU A 521 5.15 27.81 -20.87
CA GLU A 521 4.11 28.51 -21.65
C GLU A 521 2.96 27.58 -22.06
N THR A 522 3.28 26.37 -22.50
CA THR A 522 2.28 25.35 -22.83
C THR A 522 1.39 25.02 -21.63
N SER A 523 2.00 24.86 -20.45
CA SER A 523 1.30 24.53 -19.21
C SER A 523 0.45 25.70 -18.70
N VAL A 524 0.94 26.94 -18.83
CA VAL A 524 0.17 28.15 -18.50
C VAL A 524 -1.08 28.26 -19.37
N LYS A 525 -0.95 28.05 -20.69
CA LYS A 525 -2.11 28.07 -21.59
C LYS A 525 -3.14 27.01 -21.18
N LYS A 526 -2.68 25.79 -20.88
CA LYS A 526 -3.53 24.69 -20.44
C LYS A 526 -4.23 24.99 -19.11
N LEU A 527 -3.52 25.62 -18.16
CA LEU A 527 -4.08 26.03 -16.86
C LEU A 527 -5.18 27.07 -17.04
N ILE A 528 -4.93 28.10 -17.83
CA ILE A 528 -5.93 29.13 -18.15
C ILE A 528 -7.17 28.50 -18.79
N ASP A 529 -7.00 27.56 -19.73
CA ASP A 529 -8.12 26.88 -20.37
C ASP A 529 -8.87 25.92 -19.44
N SER A 530 -8.22 25.40 -18.38
CA SER A 530 -8.87 24.55 -17.38
C SER A 530 -9.65 25.31 -16.29
N LEU A 531 -9.42 26.61 -16.18
CA LEU A 531 -10.07 27.50 -15.19
C LEU A 531 -11.19 28.37 -15.79
N LYS A 532 -11.41 28.26 -17.10
CA LYS A 532 -12.58 28.82 -17.80
C LYS A 532 -13.72 27.83 -17.76
#